data_AF-A0A7R9JM03-F1
#
_entry.id   AF-A0A7R9JM03-F1
#
_cell.length_a   1.000
_cell.length_b   1.000
_cell.length_c   1.000
_cell.angle_alpha   90.00
_cell.angle_beta   90.00
_cell.angle_gamma   90.00
#
_symmetry.space_group_name_H-M   'P 1'
#
loop_
_entity.id
_entity.type
_entity.pdbx_description
1 polymer ?
#
loop_
_entity_poly.entity_id
_entity_poly.type
_entity_poly.pdbx_seq_one_letter_code
_entity_poly.pdbx_strand_id
1 'polypeptide(L)'
;AAQIVKVLIGLAVFCTYGLQFFVCLEIAWNGIKERFSNKLVIKEYLLRTLLVTLTVALAVSVPTISPFIGLIGSLCFSTLGLIIPAVIEVITFWEEGFGTGYYRIWKNVLVIMFGVMALLFGSYTSILDIVALYKP
;
A
#
# COMPACT_ATOMS: atom_id res chain seq x y z
N ALA A 1 16.48 -13.55 24.91
CA ALA A 1 15.94 -13.72 23.54
C ALA A 1 14.96 -12.61 23.13
N ALA A 2 13.82 -12.43 23.81
CA ALA A 2 12.78 -11.45 23.41
C ALA A 2 13.25 -9.98 23.31
N GLN A 3 14.15 -9.54 24.18
CA GLN A 3 14.71 -8.18 24.13
C GLN A 3 15.60 -7.95 22.90
N ILE A 4 16.37 -8.97 22.51
CA ILE A 4 17.25 -8.92 21.32
C ILE A 4 16.39 -8.81 20.05
N VAL A 5 15.28 -9.55 19.98
CA VAL A 5 14.32 -9.48 18.86
C VAL A 5 13.75 -8.07 18.71
N LYS A 6 13.36 -7.42 19.80
CA LYS A 6 12.85 -6.03 19.76
C LYS A 6 13.88 -5.04 19.22
N VAL A 7 15.14 -5.16 19.67
CA VAL A 7 16.24 -4.31 19.19
C VAL A 7 16.52 -4.56 17.71
N LEU A 8 16.58 -5.82 17.28
CA LEU A 8 16.80 -6.19 15.88
C LEU A 8 15.67 -5.70 14.96
N ILE A 9 14.41 -5.86 15.36
CA ILE A 9 13.27 -5.35 14.59
C ILE A 9 13.33 -3.82 14.49
N GLY A 10 13.63 -3.12 15.59
CA GLY A 10 13.78 -1.66 15.58
C GLY A 10 14.90 -1.20 14.64
N LEU A 11 16.04 -1.87 14.68
CA LEU A 11 17.18 -1.58 13.79
C LEU A 11 16.83 -1.87 12.32
N ALA A 12 16.14 -2.97 12.04
CA ALA A 12 15.69 -3.31 10.69
C ALA A 12 14.71 -2.26 10.12
N VAL A 13 13.73 -1.81 10.92
CA VAL A 13 12.78 -0.75 10.52
C VAL A 13 13.51 0.58 10.30
N PHE A 14 14.45 0.94 11.19
CA PHE A 14 15.27 2.14 11.03
C PHE A 14 16.07 2.12 9.71
N CYS A 15 16.71 1.00 9.40
CA CYS A 15 17.46 0.85 8.15
C CYS A 15 16.57 0.86 6.90
N THR A 16 15.35 0.30 6.97
CA THR A 16 14.45 0.19 5.80
C THR A 16 13.59 1.44 5.58
N TYR A 17 13.38 2.28 6.60
CA TYR A 17 12.56 3.48 6.50
C TYR A 17 13.04 4.44 5.40
N GLY A 18 14.35 4.67 5.29
CA GLY A 18 14.93 5.56 4.29
C GLY A 18 14.62 5.11 2.85
N LEU A 19 14.67 3.80 2.60
CA LEU A 19 14.40 3.22 1.27
C LEU A 19 12.92 3.37 0.89
N GLN A 20 12.01 3.11 1.83
CA GLN A 20 10.57 3.22 1.59
C GLN A 20 10.15 4.69 1.41
N PHE A 21 10.70 5.59 2.23
CA PHE A 21 10.42 7.02 2.15
C PHE A 21 10.89 7.64 0.82
N PHE A 22 12.02 7.18 0.28
CA PHE A 22 12.53 7.63 -1.02
C PHE A 22 11.53 7.37 -2.15
N VAL A 23 10.96 6.16 -2.23
CA VAL A 23 9.97 5.81 -3.27
C VAL A 23 8.73 6.68 -3.15
N CYS A 24 8.22 6.88 -1.92
CA CYS A 24 7.07 7.77 -1.69
C CYS A 24 7.36 9.21 -2.11
N LEU A 25 8.55 9.73 -1.79
CA LEU A 25 8.96 11.08 -2.16
C LEU A 25 9.05 11.23 -3.67
N GLU A 26 9.69 10.31 -4.38
CA GLU A 26 9.81 10.38 -5.85
C GLU A 26 8.46 10.33 -6.55
N ILE A 27 7.57 9.43 -6.13
CA ILE A 27 6.21 9.33 -6.70
C ILE A 27 5.43 10.63 -6.45
N ALA A 28 5.44 11.12 -5.21
CA ALA A 28 4.72 12.34 -4.86
C ALA A 28 5.32 13.59 -5.56
N TRP A 29 6.64 13.64 -5.71
CA TRP A 29 7.33 14.70 -6.43
C TRP A 29 6.98 14.69 -7.92
N ASN A 30 7.06 13.54 -8.59
CA ASN A 30 6.72 13.42 -10.00
C ASN A 30 5.26 13.81 -10.28
N GLY A 31 4.33 13.46 -9.39
CA GLY A 31 2.92 13.85 -9.52
C GLY A 31 2.65 15.36 -9.39
N ILE A 32 3.52 16.12 -8.73
CA ILE A 32 3.35 17.56 -8.49
C ILE A 32 4.25 18.42 -9.39
N LYS A 33 5.41 17.89 -9.78
CA LYS A 33 6.42 18.59 -10.60
C LYS A 33 5.85 19.08 -11.93
N GLU A 34 5.01 18.27 -12.59
CA GLU A 34 4.39 18.63 -13.88
C GLU A 34 3.37 19.77 -13.75
N ARG A 35 2.71 19.92 -12.60
CA ARG A 35 1.71 20.97 -12.39
C ARG A 35 2.31 22.32 -12.00
N PHE A 36 3.58 22.38 -11.62
CA PHE A 36 4.15 23.58 -11.00
C PHE A 36 5.57 23.91 -11.48
N SER A 37 5.67 24.80 -12.46
CA SER A 37 6.95 25.26 -13.02
C SER A 37 7.71 26.29 -12.17
N ASN A 38 7.13 26.82 -11.08
CA ASN A 38 7.71 27.94 -10.31
C ASN A 38 8.16 27.51 -8.90
N LYS A 39 9.42 27.84 -8.54
CA LYS A 39 10.09 27.58 -7.26
C LYS A 39 10.16 26.10 -6.83
N LEU A 40 10.73 25.25 -7.69
CA LEU A 40 10.88 23.80 -7.48
C LEU A 40 11.54 23.46 -6.13
N VAL A 41 12.66 24.12 -5.80
CA VAL A 41 13.43 23.81 -4.57
C VAL A 41 12.59 23.96 -3.29
N ILE A 42 11.84 25.06 -3.15
CA ILE A 42 11.03 25.31 -1.94
C ILE A 42 9.89 24.28 -1.83
N LYS A 43 9.29 23.90 -2.95
CA LYS A 43 8.21 22.92 -2.99
C LYS A 43 8.69 21.51 -2.67
N GLU A 44 9.90 21.17 -3.09
CA GLU A 44 10.52 19.89 -2.76
C GLU A 44 10.76 19.77 -1.26
N TYR A 45 11.32 20.81 -0.63
CA TYR A 45 11.47 20.85 0.83
C TYR A 45 10.12 20.79 1.54
N LEU A 46 9.10 21.50 1.05
CA LEU A 46 7.76 21.48 1.64
C LEU A 46 7.11 20.10 1.54
N LEU A 47 7.21 19.44 0.38
CA LEU A 47 6.71 18.09 0.17
C LEU A 47 7.40 17.10 1.12
N ARG A 48 8.72 17.18 1.23
CA ARG A 48 9.49 16.34 2.14
C ARG A 48 9.08 16.54 3.60
N THR A 49 8.95 17.79 4.04
CA THR A 49 8.49 18.10 5.39
C THR A 49 7.08 17.59 5.63
N LEU A 50 6.15 17.80 4.69
CA LEU A 50 4.76 17.34 4.80
C LEU A 50 4.69 15.81 4.92
N LEU A 51 5.41 15.07 4.06
CA LEU A 51 5.41 13.60 4.10
C LEU A 51 5.95 13.08 5.43
N VAL A 52 7.03 13.66 5.97
CA VAL A 52 7.56 13.28 7.30
C VAL A 52 6.59 13.66 8.42
N THR A 53 5.94 14.83 8.35
CA THR A 53 4.94 15.22 9.35
C THR A 53 3.75 14.27 9.34
N LEU A 54 3.30 13.81 8.17
CA LEU A 54 2.23 12.82 8.07
C LEU A 54 2.63 11.47 8.68
N THR A 55 3.86 10.99 8.48
CA THR A 55 4.29 9.72 9.09
C THR A 55 4.35 9.81 10.62
N VAL A 56 4.81 10.93 11.16
CA VAL A 56 4.80 11.18 12.61
C VAL A 56 3.37 11.29 13.15
N ALA A 57 2.47 11.99 12.45
CA ALA A 57 1.06 12.11 12.84
C ALA A 57 0.35 10.75 12.88
N LEU A 58 0.61 9.88 11.90
CA LEU A 58 0.08 8.51 11.88
C LEU A 58 0.64 7.67 13.03
N ALA A 59 1.94 7.80 13.33
CA ALA A 59 2.56 7.09 14.46
C ALA A 59 1.95 7.48 15.81
N VAL A 60 1.54 8.74 15.99
CA VAL A 60 0.84 9.20 17.21
C VAL A 60 -0.62 8.74 17.25
N SER A 61 -1.28 8.69 16.09
CA SER A 61 -2.71 8.35 16.01
C SER A 61 -2.99 6.85 16.20
N VAL A 62 -2.03 5.98 15.89
CA VAL A 62 -2.20 4.52 15.90
C VAL A 62 -1.34 3.89 17.01
N PRO A 63 -1.90 3.67 18.22
CA PRO A 63 -1.16 3.08 19.34
C PRO A 63 -0.89 1.58 19.17
N THR A 64 -1.71 0.86 18.38
CA THR A 64 -1.55 -0.57 18.11
C THR A 64 -1.47 -0.85 16.61
N ILE A 65 -0.30 -1.29 16.15
CA ILE A 65 -0.02 -1.44 14.72
C ILE A 65 -0.63 -2.73 14.13
N SER A 66 -0.86 -3.76 14.96
CA SER A 66 -1.29 -5.09 14.52
C SER A 66 -2.53 -5.11 13.63
N PRO A 67 -3.70 -4.56 14.03
CA PRO A 67 -4.88 -4.59 13.17
C PRO A 67 -4.76 -3.68 11.94
N PHE A 68 -3.94 -2.62 12.01
CA PHE A 68 -3.70 -1.72 10.88
C PHE A 68 -2.82 -2.35 9.80
N ILE A 69 -1.87 -3.23 10.17
CA ILE A 69 -1.09 -4.01 9.20
C ILE A 69 -2.01 -4.91 8.36
N GLY A 70 -2.99 -5.56 9.00
CA GLY A 70 -3.99 -6.38 8.31
C GLY A 70 -4.87 -5.57 7.36
N LEU A 71 -5.34 -4.41 7.82
CA LEU A 71 -6.18 -3.52 7.03
C LEU A 71 -5.42 -3.01 5.79
N ILE A 72 -4.27 -2.37 6.00
CA ILE A 72 -3.46 -1.81 4.90
C ILE A 72 -3.00 -2.92 3.96
N GLY A 73 -2.60 -4.09 4.49
CA GLY A 73 -2.23 -5.24 3.70
C GLY A 73 -3.37 -5.72 2.80
N SER A 74 -4.56 -5.93 3.34
CA SER A 74 -5.72 -6.37 2.56
C SER A 74 -6.15 -5.37 1.50
N LEU A 75 -6.12 -4.06 1.81
CA LEU A 75 -6.45 -2.98 0.87
C LEU A 75 -5.42 -2.85 -0.25
N CYS A 76 -4.15 -2.68 0.10
CA CYS A 76 -3.08 -2.41 -0.85
C CYS A 76 -2.73 -3.65 -1.68
N PHE A 77 -2.62 -4.83 -1.07
CA PHE A 77 -2.27 -6.05 -1.79
C PHE A 77 -3.37 -6.50 -2.74
N SER A 78 -4.64 -6.42 -2.32
CA SER A 78 -5.76 -6.71 -3.22
C SER A 78 -5.78 -5.76 -4.42
N THR A 79 -5.66 -4.45 -4.16
CA THR A 79 -5.76 -3.44 -5.22
C THR A 79 -4.53 -3.44 -6.13
N LEU A 80 -3.32 -3.26 -5.59
CA LEU A 80 -2.09 -3.14 -6.38
C LEU A 80 -1.51 -4.49 -6.80
N GLY A 81 -1.63 -5.52 -5.95
CA GLY A 81 -1.01 -6.82 -6.18
C GLY A 81 -1.85 -7.79 -7.03
N LEU A 82 -3.18 -7.70 -6.98
CA LEU A 82 -4.07 -8.62 -7.70
C LEU A 82 -4.91 -7.93 -8.78
N ILE A 83 -5.63 -6.86 -8.42
CA ILE A 83 -6.60 -6.23 -9.32
C ILE A 83 -5.89 -5.46 -10.45
N ILE A 84 -4.94 -4.57 -10.14
CA ILE A 84 -4.21 -3.79 -11.16
C ILE A 84 -3.54 -4.69 -12.23
N PRO A 85 -2.74 -5.73 -11.89
CA PRO A 85 -2.12 -6.56 -12.92
C PRO A 85 -3.14 -7.36 -13.73
N ALA A 86 -4.25 -7.81 -13.12
CA ALA A 86 -5.33 -8.47 -13.86
C ALA A 86 -6.00 -7.52 -14.86
N VAL A 87 -6.23 -6.26 -14.46
CA VAL A 87 -6.79 -5.22 -15.35
C VAL A 87 -5.82 -4.90 -16.49
N ILE A 88 -4.52 -4.76 -16.20
CA ILE A 88 -3.50 -4.53 -17.24
C ILE A 88 -3.48 -5.70 -18.22
N GLU A 89 -3.51 -6.95 -17.75
CA GLU A 89 -3.55 -8.13 -18.61
C GLU A 89 -4.80 -8.14 -19.51
N VAL A 90 -5.97 -7.72 -19.00
CA VAL A 90 -7.20 -7.62 -19.81
C VAL A 90 -7.09 -6.54 -20.88
N ILE A 91 -6.55 -5.36 -20.55
CA ILE A 91 -6.42 -4.25 -21.49
C ILE A 91 -5.38 -4.56 -22.57
N THR A 92 -4.22 -5.11 -22.20
CA THR A 92 -3.13 -5.41 -23.15
C THR A 92 -3.51 -6.49 -24.15
N PHE A 93 -4.26 -7.52 -23.73
CA PHE A 93 -4.65 -8.63 -24.62
C PHE A 93 -6.05 -8.47 -25.22
N TRP A 94 -6.58 -7.24 -25.27
CA TRP A 94 -7.89 -6.97 -25.84
C TRP A 94 -7.93 -7.21 -27.36
N GLU A 95 -6.85 -6.89 -28.08
CA GLU A 95 -6.79 -6.95 -29.55
C GLU A 95 -6.15 -8.24 -30.08
N GLU A 96 -5.24 -8.89 -29.35
CA GLU A 96 -4.55 -10.11 -29.80
C GLU A 96 -5.41 -11.39 -29.70
N GLY A 97 -6.61 -11.30 -29.12
CA GLY A 97 -7.48 -12.44 -28.85
C GLY A 97 -7.04 -13.23 -27.62
N PHE A 98 -8.01 -13.67 -26.81
CA PHE A 98 -7.78 -14.26 -25.47
C PHE A 98 -7.13 -15.67 -25.44
N GLY A 99 -6.35 -16.03 -26.46
CA GLY A 99 -5.72 -17.35 -26.63
C GLY A 99 -6.71 -18.47 -26.92
N THR A 100 -6.19 -19.66 -27.24
CA THR A 100 -6.98 -20.87 -27.45
C THR A 100 -7.75 -21.24 -26.18
N GLY A 101 -9.07 -20.97 -26.17
CA GLY A 101 -10.01 -21.46 -25.15
C GLY A 101 -10.35 -20.52 -24.00
N TYR A 102 -10.17 -19.19 -24.12
CA TYR A 102 -10.55 -18.20 -23.08
C TYR A 102 -9.91 -18.40 -21.69
N TYR A 103 -8.87 -19.24 -21.57
CA TYR A 103 -8.19 -19.54 -20.31
C TYR A 103 -7.67 -18.28 -19.60
N ARG A 104 -7.25 -17.27 -20.37
CA ARG A 104 -6.74 -16.00 -19.87
C ARG A 104 -7.83 -15.18 -19.15
N ILE A 105 -9.06 -15.19 -19.68
CA ILE A 105 -10.20 -14.53 -19.04
C ILE A 105 -10.55 -15.23 -17.74
N TRP A 106 -10.63 -16.56 -17.76
CA TRP A 106 -10.98 -17.35 -16.58
C TRP A 106 -9.98 -17.16 -15.44
N LYS A 107 -8.67 -17.16 -15.76
CA LYS A 107 -7.61 -16.83 -14.80
C LYS A 107 -7.81 -15.42 -14.23
N ASN A 108 -8.04 -14.41 -15.06
CA ASN A 108 -8.21 -13.03 -14.59
C ASN A 108 -9.45 -12.85 -13.71
N VAL A 109 -10.57 -13.50 -14.07
CA VAL A 109 -11.79 -13.52 -13.24
C VAL A 109 -11.51 -14.16 -11.88
N LEU A 110 -10.81 -15.30 -11.84
CA LEU A 110 -10.42 -15.93 -10.59
C LEU A 110 -9.52 -15.01 -9.73
N VAL A 111 -8.51 -14.38 -10.32
CA VAL A 111 -7.60 -13.47 -9.61
C VAL A 111 -8.36 -12.28 -9.01
N ILE A 112 -9.27 -11.67 -9.77
CA ILE A 112 -10.10 -10.57 -9.27
C ILE A 112 -11.02 -11.04 -8.15
N MET A 113 -11.64 -12.22 -8.28
CA MET A 113 -12.48 -12.79 -7.24
C MET A 113 -11.69 -13.03 -5.94
N PHE A 114 -10.50 -13.61 -6.03
CA PHE A 114 -9.59 -13.75 -4.88
C PHE A 114 -9.19 -12.39 -4.29
N GLY A 115 -8.93 -11.39 -5.12
CA GLY A 115 -8.65 -10.02 -4.66
C GLY A 115 -9.81 -9.42 -3.87
N VAL A 116 -11.03 -9.53 -4.37
CA VAL A 116 -12.22 -9.03 -3.67
C VAL A 116 -12.47 -9.80 -2.37
N MET A 117 -12.31 -11.13 -2.38
CA MET A 117 -12.42 -11.92 -1.15
C MET A 117 -11.38 -11.51 -0.12
N ALA A 118 -10.10 -11.40 -0.51
CA ALA A 118 -9.03 -10.96 0.37
C ALA A 118 -9.29 -9.56 0.96
N LEU A 119 -9.84 -8.65 0.15
CA LEU A 119 -10.23 -7.31 0.59
C LEU A 119 -11.35 -7.36 1.63
N LEU A 120 -12.44 -8.09 1.34
CA LEU A 120 -13.61 -8.16 2.21
C LEU A 120 -13.28 -8.85 3.53
N PHE A 121 -12.71 -10.06 3.48
CA PHE A 121 -12.38 -10.81 4.68
C PHE A 121 -11.29 -10.10 5.49
N GLY A 122 -10.23 -9.63 4.84
CA GLY A 122 -9.12 -8.94 5.51
C GLY A 122 -9.52 -7.62 6.15
N SER A 123 -10.34 -6.82 5.47
CA SER A 123 -10.88 -5.57 6.05
C SER A 123 -11.85 -5.87 7.19
N TYR A 124 -12.74 -6.86 7.01
CA TYR A 124 -13.72 -7.23 8.02
C TYR A 124 -13.06 -7.68 9.33
N THR A 125 -12.09 -8.59 9.28
CA THR A 125 -11.37 -9.04 10.48
C THR A 125 -10.60 -7.90 11.14
N SER A 126 -9.92 -7.07 10.34
CA SER A 126 -9.13 -5.96 10.87
C SER A 126 -10.00 -4.90 11.54
N ILE A 127 -11.18 -4.58 10.96
CA ILE A 127 -12.12 -3.62 11.54
C ILE A 127 -12.71 -4.18 12.85
N LEU A 128 -13.06 -5.46 12.90
CA LEU A 128 -13.53 -6.10 14.13
C LEU A 128 -12.49 -6.00 15.25
N ASP A 129 -11.21 -6.24 14.94
CA ASP A 129 -10.12 -6.13 15.92
C ASP A 129 -9.95 -4.68 16.41
N ILE A 130 -10.07 -3.68 15.52
CA ILE A 130 -10.03 -2.26 15.90
C ILE A 130 -11.20 -1.91 16.81
N VAL A 131 -12.42 -2.34 16.46
CA VAL A 131 -13.63 -2.06 17.25
C VAL A 131 -13.55 -2.74 18.61
N ALA A 132 -13.07 -3.99 18.67
CA ALA A 132 -12.89 -4.70 19.94
C ALA A 132 -11.84 -4.03 20.83
N LEU A 133 -10.76 -3.51 20.24
CA LEU A 133 -9.69 -2.83 20.96
C LEU A 133 -10.10 -1.47 21.53
N TYR A 134 -10.95 -0.73 20.81
CA TYR A 134 -11.45 0.59 21.22
C TYR A 134 -12.78 0.54 21.97
N LYS A 135 -13.34 -0.65 22.19
CA LYS A 135 -14.54 -0.81 23.03
C LYS A 135 -14.16 -0.51 24.48
N PRO A 136 -14.89 0.37 25.18
CA PRO A 136 -14.61 0.72 26.57
C PRO A 136 -14.82 -0.46 27.52
#